data_AF-A0A8J8KNH9-F1
#
_entry.id   AF-A0A8J8KNH9-F1
#
_cell.length_a   1.000
_cell.length_b   1.000
_cell.length_c   1.000
_cell.angle_alpha   90.00
_cell.angle_beta   90.00
_cell.angle_gamma   90.00
#
_symmetry.space_group_name_H-M   'P 1'
#
loop_
_entity.id
_entity.type
_entity.pdbx_description
1 polymer ?
#
loop_
_entity_poly.entity_id
_entity_poly.type
_entity_poly.pdbx_seq_one_letter_code
_entity_poly.pdbx_strand_id
1 'polypeptide(L)'
;MPCFFIARDRRGTGVASELLAEAIKRAARAGAKVLEGYPTQVDGRAPNAELFTGTPSLFEKAGFTVHKRPASGRRLVVRRAL
;
A
#
# COMPACT_ATOMS: atom_id res chain seq x y z
N MET A 1 -4.00 -2.43 5.74
CA MET A 1 -3.05 -3.17 4.89
C MET A 1 -1.73 -3.12 5.60
N PRO A 2 -1.15 -4.29 5.91
CA PRO A 2 0.12 -4.38 6.64
C PRO A 2 1.29 -3.97 5.74
N CYS A 3 2.51 -4.03 6.30
CA CYS A 3 3.73 -3.78 5.56
C CYS A 3 4.06 -4.88 4.54
N PHE A 4 4.71 -4.48 3.44
CA PHE A 4 5.28 -5.32 2.39
C PHE A 4 6.80 -5.36 2.53
N PHE A 5 7.33 -6.43 3.12
CA PHE A 5 8.77 -6.69 3.06
C PHE A 5 9.11 -7.42 1.77
N ILE A 6 9.87 -6.76 0.89
CA ILE A 6 10.39 -7.36 -0.35
C ILE A 6 11.92 -7.42 -0.27
N ALA A 7 12.45 -8.63 -0.47
CA ALA A 7 13.89 -8.87 -0.59
C ALA A 7 14.51 -7.92 -1.63
N ARG A 8 15.71 -7.41 -1.35
CA ARG A 8 16.30 -6.27 -2.07
C ARG A 8 16.43 -6.53 -3.58
N ASP A 9 16.84 -7.74 -3.95
CA ASP A 9 16.99 -8.28 -5.29
C ASP A 9 15.65 -8.48 -6.04
N ARG A 10 14.53 -8.51 -5.32
CA ARG A 10 13.18 -8.68 -5.88
C ARG A 10 12.37 -7.39 -5.95
N ARG A 11 12.92 -6.26 -5.51
CA ARG A 11 12.24 -4.95 -5.59
C ARG A 11 12.10 -4.51 -7.04
N GLY A 12 11.06 -3.74 -7.34
CA GLY A 12 10.77 -3.27 -8.71
C GLY A 12 10.25 -4.35 -9.67
N THR A 13 10.14 -5.62 -9.22
CA THR A 13 9.68 -6.74 -10.07
C THR A 13 8.18 -7.00 -10.01
N GLY A 14 7.41 -6.15 -9.33
CA GLY A 14 5.95 -6.30 -9.20
C GLY A 14 5.46 -7.19 -8.05
N VAL A 15 6.35 -7.82 -7.29
CA VAL A 15 5.98 -8.70 -6.15
C VAL A 15 5.04 -8.03 -5.15
N ALA A 16 5.26 -6.75 -4.83
CA ALA A 16 4.38 -6.01 -3.92
C ALA A 16 2.95 -5.86 -4.47
N SER A 17 2.81 -5.69 -5.79
CA SER A 17 1.52 -5.60 -6.46
C SER A 17 0.76 -6.93 -6.37
N GLU A 18 1.44 -8.05 -6.62
CA GLU A 18 0.85 -9.39 -6.51
C GLU A 18 0.43 -9.70 -5.07
N LEU A 19 1.28 -9.38 -4.09
CA LEU A 19 0.94 -9.55 -2.67
C LEU A 19 -0.30 -8.73 -2.28
N LEU A 20 -0.39 -7.47 -2.73
CA LEU A 20 -1.55 -6.63 -2.47
C LEU A 20 -2.80 -7.18 -3.16
N ALA A 21 -2.69 -7.65 -4.41
CA ALA A 21 -3.80 -8.24 -5.15
C ALA A 21 -4.37 -9.48 -4.44
N GLU A 22 -3.51 -10.39 -3.97
CA GLU A 22 -3.95 -11.57 -3.23
C GLU A 22 -4.50 -11.22 -1.84
N ALA A 23 -3.93 -10.23 -1.15
CA ALA A 23 -4.45 -9.75 0.12
C ALA A 23 -5.88 -9.20 -0.04
N ILE A 24 -6.15 -8.45 -1.12
CA ILE A 24 -7.49 -7.94 -1.47
C ILE A 24 -8.47 -9.09 -1.68
N LYS A 25 -8.11 -10.06 -2.53
CA LYS A 25 -8.96 -11.23 -2.80
C LYS A 25 -9.27 -12.01 -1.51
N ARG A 26 -8.27 -12.23 -0.66
CA ARG A 26 -8.44 -12.94 0.60
C ARG A 26 -9.33 -12.18 1.57
N ALA A 27 -9.17 -10.86 1.68
CA ALA A 27 -10.01 -10.04 2.55
C ALA A 27 -11.47 -10.02 2.08
N ALA A 28 -11.72 -9.92 0.77
CA ALA A 28 -13.06 -9.99 0.21
C ALA A 28 -13.72 -11.34 0.51
N ARG A 29 -13.00 -12.46 0.30
CA ARG A 29 -13.48 -13.81 0.67
C ARG A 29 -13.77 -13.97 2.16
N ALA A 30 -13.05 -13.24 3.02
CA ALA A 30 -13.28 -13.22 4.46
C ALA A 30 -14.42 -12.28 4.90
N GLY A 31 -15.13 -11.63 3.96
CA GLY A 31 -16.27 -10.77 4.25
C GLY A 31 -15.91 -9.33 4.62
N ALA A 32 -14.65 -8.92 4.47
CA ALA A 32 -14.27 -7.53 4.68
C ALA A 32 -14.98 -6.61 3.66
N LYS A 33 -15.44 -5.44 4.11
CA LYS A 33 -16.15 -4.45 3.26
C LYS A 33 -15.26 -3.31 2.79
N VAL A 34 -14.21 -3.03 3.56
CA VAL A 34 -13.27 -1.94 3.29
C VAL A 34 -11.87 -2.40 3.67
N LEU A 35 -10.89 -2.03 2.86
CA LEU A 35 -9.48 -2.07 3.21
C LEU A 35 -8.96 -0.65 3.36
N GLU A 36 -8.20 -0.42 4.43
CA GLU A 36 -7.46 0.83 4.64
C GLU A 36 -5.95 0.54 4.55
N GLY A 37 -5.18 1.43 3.93
CA GLY A 37 -3.72 1.37 3.85
C GLY A 37 -3.08 2.69 4.26
N TYR A 38 -1.79 2.64 4.61
CA TYR A 38 -1.05 3.80 5.10
C TYR A 38 0.26 4.04 4.34
N PRO A 39 0.21 4.23 3.01
CA PRO A 39 1.43 4.44 2.24
C PRO A 39 2.13 5.73 2.68
N THR A 40 3.45 5.70 2.56
CA THR A 40 4.27 6.90 2.76
C THR A 40 4.54 7.53 1.40
N GLN A 41 4.12 8.78 1.21
CA GLN A 41 4.48 9.59 0.06
C GLN A 41 5.96 9.96 0.14
N VAL A 42 6.70 9.72 -0.93
CA VAL A 42 8.14 9.95 -0.96
C VAL A 42 8.49 10.75 -2.21
N ASP A 43 9.16 11.87 -2.01
CA ASP A 43 9.67 12.70 -3.10
C ASP A 43 11.16 12.35 -3.27
N GLY A 44 11.46 11.47 -4.23
CA GLY A 44 12.83 11.01 -4.50
C GLY A 44 13.25 9.76 -3.70
N ARG A 45 14.51 9.71 -3.25
CA ARG A 45 15.08 8.52 -2.60
C ARG A 45 14.63 8.42 -1.15
N ALA A 46 13.72 7.49 -0.88
CA ALA A 46 13.25 7.20 0.47
C ALA A 46 14.17 6.22 1.22
N PRO A 47 14.31 6.35 2.55
CA PRO A 47 14.84 5.29 3.39
C PRO A 47 14.02 4.00 3.22
N ASN A 48 14.69 2.85 3.17
CA ASN A 48 14.03 1.55 2.93
C ASN A 48 12.88 1.26 3.93
N ALA A 49 13.01 1.70 5.17
CA ALA A 49 12.02 1.48 6.21
C ALA A 49 10.69 2.19 5.93
N GLU A 50 10.71 3.33 5.25
CA GLU A 50 9.52 4.12 4.92
C GLU A 50 8.70 3.49 3.78
N LEU A 51 9.34 2.66 2.95
CA LEU A 51 8.70 1.99 1.80
C LEU A 51 8.00 0.69 2.18
N PHE A 52 8.24 0.14 3.38
CA PHE A 52 7.58 -1.08 3.80
C PHE A 52 6.08 -0.91 3.92
N THR A 53 5.55 0.29 4.19
CA THR A 53 4.10 0.51 4.19
C THR A 53 3.50 0.64 2.79
N GLY A 54 4.32 0.50 1.74
CA GLY A 54 3.95 0.69 0.34
C GLY A 54 3.99 2.15 -0.10
N THR A 55 3.99 2.35 -1.42
CA THR A 55 3.92 3.68 -2.04
C THR A 55 2.47 4.04 -2.40
N PRO A 56 2.11 5.33 -2.49
CA PRO A 56 0.79 5.73 -2.97
C PRO A 56 0.44 5.07 -4.32
N SER A 57 1.39 5.03 -5.24
CA SER A 57 1.24 4.42 -6.57
C SER A 57 0.93 2.91 -6.55
N LEU A 58 1.43 2.16 -5.55
CA LEU A 58 1.09 0.74 -5.38
C LEU A 58 -0.40 0.58 -5.05
N PHE A 59 -0.90 1.41 -4.14
CA PHE A 59 -2.30 1.38 -3.71
C PHE A 59 -3.25 1.91 -4.77
N GLU A 60 -2.90 3.00 -5.45
CA GLU A 60 -3.68 3.58 -6.55
C GLU A 60 -3.90 2.57 -7.68
N LYS A 61 -2.83 1.88 -8.11
CA LYS A 61 -2.93 0.80 -9.12
C LYS A 61 -3.82 -0.36 -8.68
N ALA A 62 -3.97 -0.58 -7.38
CA ALA A 62 -4.83 -1.60 -6.81
C ALA A 62 -6.26 -1.10 -6.52
N GLY A 63 -6.63 0.10 -6.98
CA GLY A 63 -7.97 0.67 -6.85
C GLY A 63 -8.28 1.30 -5.50
N PHE A 64 -7.26 1.66 -4.72
CA PHE A 64 -7.44 2.47 -3.51
C PHE A 64 -7.47 3.96 -3.88
N THR A 65 -8.23 4.72 -3.11
CA THR A 65 -8.30 6.19 -3.21
C THR A 65 -7.85 6.83 -1.91
N VAL A 66 -7.35 8.06 -1.98
CA VAL A 66 -6.97 8.82 -0.78
C VAL A 66 -8.22 9.16 0.02
N HIS A 67 -8.27 8.66 1.26
CA HIS A 67 -9.33 8.97 2.21
C HIS A 67 -8.97 10.17 3.10
N LYS A 68 -7.71 10.26 3.55
CA LYS A 68 -7.22 11.40 4.35
C LYS A 68 -5.76 11.73 4.04
N ARG A 69 -5.45 13.03 4.15
CA ARG A 69 -4.09 13.59 4.12
C ARG A 69 -3.80 14.26 5.48
N PRO A 70 -3.23 13.54 6.46
CA PRO A 70 -2.81 14.12 7.73
C PRO A 70 -1.88 15.32 7.55
N ALA A 71 -2.09 16.38 8.33
CA ALA A 71 -1.25 17.58 8.29
C ALA A 71 0.20 17.33 8.72
N SER A 72 0.45 16.23 9.44
CA SER A 72 1.73 15.90 10.09
C SER A 72 2.77 15.24 9.18
N GLY A 73 2.55 15.16 7.86
CA GLY A 73 3.62 14.85 6.92
C GLY A 73 3.25 13.87 5.81
N ARG A 74 4.18 12.96 5.52
CA ARG A 74 4.21 12.16 4.28
C ARG A 74 3.23 10.98 4.24
N ARG A 75 2.64 10.58 5.36
CA ARG A 75 1.75 9.41 5.41
C ARG A 75 0.37 9.77 4.86
N LEU A 76 -0.17 8.93 3.99
CA LEU A 76 -1.55 9.03 3.53
C LEU A 76 -2.42 7.97 4.20
N VAL A 77 -3.71 8.21 4.29
CA VAL A 77 -4.70 7.15 4.56
C VAL A 77 -5.43 6.89 3.26
N VAL A 78 -5.35 5.67 2.76
CA VAL A 78 -6.00 5.26 1.51
C VAL A 78 -7.03 4.17 1.79
N ARG A 79 -8.15 4.15 1.07
CA ARG A 79 -9.20 3.14 1.22
C ARG A 79 -9.62 2.54 -0.10
N ARG A 80 -10.03 1.28 -0.05
CA ARG A 80 -10.72 0.58 -1.14
C ARG A 80 -11.93 -0.15 -0.57
N ALA A 81 -13.09 0.02 -1.19
CA ALA A 81 -14.25 -0.83 -0.95
C ALA A 81 -14.05 -2.19 -1.62
N LEU A 82 -14.54 -3.25 -0.97
CA LEU A 82 -14.45 -4.64 -1.44
C LEU A 82 -15.82 -5.20 -1.81
#